data_AF-A0A1Q7TZF4-F1
#
_entry.id   AF-A0A1Q7TZF4-F1
#
_cell.length_a   1.000
_cell.length_b   1.000
_cell.length_c   1.000
_cell.angle_alpha   90.00
_cell.angle_beta   90.00
_cell.angle_gamma   90.00
#
_symmetry.space_group_name_H-M   'P 1'
#
loop_
_entity.id
_entity.type
_entity.pdbx_description
1 polymer ?
#
loop_
_entity_poly.entity_id
_entity_poly.type
_entity_poly.pdbx_seq_one_letter_code
_entity_poly.pdbx_strand_id
1 'polypeptide(L)'
;MRCGDRRGVALIFVLWLLVLLGVIVAEVVSQARTEAQILSSLRARIVARYSAESGILAATTRIEALLDSTRSQPERITALRNLDSLLTSLNDLDLGSGRFAVAVVDLNARIDLNRADGATLQGLFQQFTTNQRAEEVVTRLQQAPINRLGEISNIPGISDSLALSVAPYVTVWSDGLVNVNSASERVLAALPGVSDATVRSVVRRRETGEVFFTTTGLFGPSHTPALRLTAMPSRLMIIGRGWQDGHPLTHEIQAVYAVAGTRLVLLAWQERDL
;
A
#
# COMPACT_ATOMS: atom_id res chain seq x y z
N MET A 1 -75.35 -42.36 -21.16
CA MET A 1 -74.60 -41.88 -19.97
C MET A 1 -73.11 -42.00 -20.27
N ARG A 2 -72.38 -40.88 -20.30
CA ARG A 2 -70.97 -40.79 -20.70
C ARG A 2 -70.04 -41.18 -19.54
N CYS A 3 -69.23 -42.22 -19.70
CA CYS A 3 -68.15 -42.61 -18.79
C CYS A 3 -66.75 -42.26 -19.33
N GLY A 4 -66.62 -41.14 -20.06
CA GLY A 4 -65.35 -40.70 -20.68
C GLY A 4 -64.59 -39.56 -19.98
N ASP A 5 -65.20 -38.83 -19.05
CA ASP A 5 -64.68 -37.52 -18.60
C ASP A 5 -63.75 -37.54 -17.38
N ARG A 6 -63.81 -38.58 -16.53
CA ARG A 6 -63.09 -38.59 -15.24
C ARG A 6 -61.58 -38.87 -15.37
N ARG A 7 -61.14 -39.49 -16.46
CA ARG A 7 -59.73 -39.86 -16.67
C ARG A 7 -58.88 -38.70 -17.19
N GLY A 8 -59.45 -37.79 -17.99
CA GLY A 8 -58.75 -36.58 -18.46
C GLY A 8 -58.50 -35.56 -17.35
N VAL A 9 -59.48 -35.38 -16.45
CA VAL A 9 -59.36 -34.50 -15.29
C VAL A 9 -58.28 -34.98 -14.31
N ALA A 10 -58.19 -36.29 -14.05
CA ALA A 10 -57.18 -36.86 -13.16
C ALA A 10 -55.74 -36.61 -13.66
N LEU A 11 -55.50 -36.74 -14.97
CA LEU A 11 -54.18 -36.47 -15.56
C LEU A 11 -53.78 -35.00 -15.41
N ILE A 12 -54.73 -34.07 -15.59
CA ILE A 12 -54.49 -32.64 -15.40
C ILE A 12 -54.07 -32.35 -13.96
N PHE A 13 -54.76 -32.93 -12.96
CA PHE A 13 -54.37 -32.77 -11.56
C PHE A 13 -52.98 -33.33 -11.26
N VAL A 14 -52.64 -34.50 -11.79
CA VAL A 14 -51.29 -35.09 -11.62
C VAL A 14 -50.23 -34.21 -12.27
N LEU A 15 -50.48 -33.71 -13.48
CA LEU A 15 -49.56 -32.82 -14.17
C LEU A 15 -49.35 -31.51 -13.40
N TRP A 16 -50.42 -30.90 -12.90
CA TRP A 16 -50.33 -29.70 -12.06
C TRP A 16 -49.59 -29.97 -10.74
N LEU A 17 -49.81 -31.13 -10.13
CA LEU A 17 -49.09 -31.54 -8.93
C LEU A 17 -47.60 -31.71 -9.20
N LEU A 18 -47.22 -32.31 -10.34
CA LEU A 18 -45.82 -32.43 -10.76
C LEU A 18 -45.19 -31.07 -11.05
N VAL A 19 -45.91 -30.15 -11.69
CA VAL A 19 -45.45 -28.77 -11.92
C VAL A 19 -45.21 -28.07 -10.58
N LEU A 20 -46.17 -28.13 -9.65
CA LEU A 20 -46.05 -27.51 -8.33
C LEU A 20 -44.90 -28.11 -7.52
N LEU A 21 -44.74 -29.44 -7.55
CA LEU A 21 -43.61 -30.13 -6.93
C LEU A 21 -42.28 -29.70 -7.56
N GLY A 22 -42.23 -29.58 -8.90
CA GLY A 22 -41.05 -29.12 -9.63
C GLY A 22 -40.63 -27.70 -9.23
N VAL A 23 -41.59 -26.79 -9.02
CA VAL A 23 -41.34 -25.43 -8.55
C VAL A 23 -40.74 -25.44 -7.14
N ILE A 24 -41.32 -26.23 -6.21
CA ILE A 24 -40.79 -26.35 -4.83
C ILE A 24 -39.36 -26.89 -4.84
N VAL A 25 -39.10 -27.95 -5.62
CA VAL A 25 -37.75 -28.53 -5.75
C VAL A 25 -36.77 -27.51 -6.34
N ALA A 26 -37.17 -26.77 -7.38
CA ALA A 26 -36.33 -25.74 -7.99
C ALA A 26 -35.99 -24.62 -7.00
N GLU A 27 -36.94 -24.20 -6.17
CA GLU A 27 -36.72 -23.18 -5.14
C GLU A 27 -35.71 -23.65 -4.08
N VAL A 28 -35.86 -24.87 -3.55
CA VAL A 28 -34.92 -25.45 -2.57
C VAL A 28 -33.51 -25.57 -3.16
N VAL A 29 -33.38 -26.02 -4.41
CA VAL A 29 -32.07 -26.10 -5.08
C VAL A 29 -31.46 -24.71 -5.27
N SER A 30 -32.27 -23.71 -5.61
CA SER A 30 -31.82 -22.32 -5.76
C SER A 30 -31.35 -21.72 -4.42
N GLN A 31 -32.09 -21.95 -3.35
CA GLN A 31 -31.71 -21.52 -1.99
C GLN A 31 -30.40 -22.18 -1.55
N ALA A 32 -30.27 -23.50 -1.70
CA ALA A 32 -29.05 -24.23 -1.36
C ALA A 32 -27.82 -23.75 -2.14
N ARG A 33 -27.98 -23.45 -3.44
CA ARG A 33 -26.88 -22.88 -4.25
C ARG A 33 -26.47 -21.49 -3.76
N THR A 34 -27.44 -20.66 -3.37
CA THR A 34 -27.18 -19.31 -2.86
C THR A 34 -26.44 -19.38 -1.52
N GLU A 35 -26.90 -20.22 -0.59
CA GLU A 35 -26.23 -20.44 0.69
C GLU A 35 -24.80 -20.97 0.51
N ALA A 36 -24.60 -21.93 -0.40
CA ALA A 36 -23.27 -22.45 -0.70
C ALA A 36 -22.31 -21.38 -1.23
N GLN A 37 -22.78 -20.47 -2.09
CA GLN A 37 -21.98 -19.34 -2.60
C GLN A 37 -21.64 -18.31 -1.51
N ILE A 38 -22.57 -18.05 -0.59
CA ILE A 38 -22.31 -17.18 0.57
C ILE A 38 -21.23 -17.81 1.46
N LEU A 39 -21.37 -19.09 1.79
CA LEU A 39 -20.41 -19.81 2.63
C LEU A 39 -19.02 -19.87 1.98
N SER A 40 -18.93 -20.13 0.67
CA SER A 40 -17.64 -20.12 -0.04
C SER A 40 -16.98 -18.74 0.00
N SER A 41 -17.76 -17.68 -0.17
CA SER A 41 -17.27 -16.30 -0.12
C SER A 41 -16.79 -15.89 1.27
N LEU A 42 -17.52 -16.29 2.33
CA LEU A 42 -17.12 -16.05 3.72
C LEU A 42 -15.81 -16.77 4.06
N ARG A 43 -15.70 -18.04 3.68
CA ARG A 43 -14.46 -18.81 3.84
C ARG A 43 -13.30 -18.14 3.12
N ALA A 44 -13.48 -17.75 1.87
CA ALA A 44 -12.42 -17.12 1.08
C ALA A 44 -11.96 -15.80 1.68
N ARG A 45 -12.87 -14.98 2.23
CA ARG A 45 -12.51 -13.73 2.92
C ARG A 45 -11.64 -13.98 4.17
N ILE A 46 -12.00 -14.99 4.96
CA ILE A 46 -11.23 -15.40 6.15
C ILE A 46 -9.83 -15.88 5.73
N VAL A 47 -9.76 -16.77 4.73
CA VAL A 47 -8.48 -17.28 4.21
C VAL A 47 -7.63 -16.14 3.65
N ALA A 48 -8.21 -15.23 2.87
CA ALA A 48 -7.51 -14.07 2.30
C ALA A 48 -6.92 -13.18 3.40
N ARG A 49 -7.69 -12.86 4.44
CA ARG A 49 -7.23 -12.02 5.56
C ARG A 49 -6.06 -12.66 6.30
N TYR A 50 -6.20 -13.90 6.74
CA TYR A 50 -5.11 -14.58 7.47
C TYR A 50 -3.90 -14.87 6.59
N SER A 51 -4.08 -15.06 5.28
CA SER A 51 -2.95 -15.17 4.36
C SER A 51 -2.20 -13.84 4.23
N ALA A 52 -2.91 -12.71 4.14
CA ALA A 52 -2.30 -11.39 4.13
C ALA A 52 -1.51 -11.12 5.42
N GLU A 53 -2.10 -11.44 6.58
CA GLU A 53 -1.46 -11.29 7.90
C GLU A 53 -0.20 -12.16 8.02
N SER A 54 -0.27 -13.40 7.52
CA SER A 54 0.88 -14.30 7.44
C SER A 54 2.00 -13.70 6.59
N GLY A 55 1.66 -13.05 5.47
CA GLY A 55 2.62 -12.34 4.63
C GLY A 55 3.31 -11.18 5.35
N ILE A 56 2.54 -10.35 6.07
CA ILE A 56 3.11 -9.26 6.88
C ILE A 56 4.07 -9.81 7.94
N LEU A 57 3.67 -10.87 8.65
CA LEU A 57 4.50 -11.50 9.67
C LEU A 57 5.80 -12.08 9.07
N ALA A 58 5.69 -12.85 7.99
CA ALA A 58 6.84 -13.45 7.31
C ALA A 58 7.83 -12.39 6.81
N ALA A 59 7.34 -11.29 6.23
CA ALA A 59 8.19 -10.19 5.79
C ALA A 59 8.84 -9.45 6.97
N THR A 60 8.10 -9.21 8.05
CA THR A 60 8.63 -8.59 9.26
C THR A 60 9.77 -9.42 9.82
N THR A 61 9.58 -10.72 10.03
CA THR A 61 10.62 -11.63 10.53
C THR A 61 11.82 -11.68 9.59
N ARG A 62 11.61 -11.69 8.28
CA ARG A 62 12.70 -11.70 7.29
C ARG A 62 13.53 -10.41 7.33
N ILE A 63 12.88 -9.25 7.47
CA ILE A 63 13.56 -7.95 7.56
C ILE A 63 14.31 -7.84 8.88
N GLU A 64 13.71 -8.24 10.01
CA GLU A 64 14.42 -8.23 11.30
C GLU A 64 15.63 -9.16 11.29
N ALA A 65 15.51 -10.38 10.73
CA ALA A 65 16.64 -11.29 10.59
C ALA A 65 17.76 -10.71 9.70
N LEU A 66 17.40 -9.98 8.64
CA LEU A 66 18.36 -9.25 7.81
C LEU A 66 19.10 -8.19 8.64
N LEU A 67 18.36 -7.36 9.38
CA LEU A 67 18.93 -6.31 10.22
C LEU A 67 19.85 -6.88 11.31
N ASP A 68 19.43 -7.96 11.98
CA ASP A 68 20.24 -8.68 12.97
C ASP A 68 21.53 -9.26 12.37
N SER A 69 21.49 -9.72 11.11
CA SER A 69 22.67 -10.29 10.43
C SER A 69 23.69 -9.23 9.99
N THR A 70 23.26 -7.98 9.77
CA THR A 70 24.11 -6.88 9.29
C THR A 70 24.80 -6.12 10.42
N ARG A 71 26.14 -6.18 10.46
CA ARG A 71 26.94 -5.66 11.59
C ARG A 71 27.36 -4.22 11.41
N SER A 72 27.61 -3.80 10.17
CA SER A 72 28.03 -2.44 9.84
C SER A 72 26.91 -1.60 9.23
N GLN A 73 27.00 -0.27 9.35
CA GLN A 73 26.03 0.65 8.73
C GLN A 73 26.01 0.53 7.20
N PRO A 74 27.16 0.43 6.48
CA PRO A 74 27.14 0.26 5.02
C PRO A 74 26.46 -1.03 4.56
N GLU A 75 26.67 -2.14 5.27
CA GLU A 75 25.97 -3.40 5.01
C GLU A 75 24.46 -3.23 5.17
N ARG A 76 24.00 -2.60 6.26
CA ARG A 76 22.58 -2.33 6.51
C ARG A 76 21.94 -1.53 5.39
N ILE A 77 22.59 -0.44 4.98
CA ILE A 77 22.07 0.44 3.92
C ILE A 77 21.95 -0.33 2.60
N THR A 78 22.96 -1.12 2.26
CA THR A 78 22.97 -1.93 1.02
C THR A 78 21.90 -3.03 1.07
N ALA A 79 21.74 -3.68 2.21
CA ALA A 79 20.74 -4.71 2.43
C ALA A 79 19.31 -4.14 2.32
N LEU A 80 19.04 -3.00 2.97
CA LEU A 80 17.74 -2.32 2.95
C LEU A 80 17.37 -1.76 1.58
N ARG A 81 18.35 -1.44 0.73
CA ARG A 81 18.10 -1.01 -0.67
C ARG A 81 17.47 -2.13 -1.50
N ASN A 82 17.77 -3.38 -1.19
CA ASN A 82 17.39 -4.54 -1.99
C ASN A 82 16.25 -5.37 -1.38
N LEU A 83 15.43 -4.78 -0.50
CA LEU A 83 14.37 -5.53 0.20
C LEU A 83 13.34 -6.17 -0.75
N ASP A 84 13.02 -5.55 -1.88
CA ASP A 84 12.05 -6.12 -2.83
C ASP A 84 12.48 -7.51 -3.32
N SER A 85 13.77 -7.66 -3.65
CA SER A 85 14.34 -8.94 -4.07
C SER A 85 14.28 -9.98 -2.95
N LEU A 86 14.51 -9.55 -1.70
CA LEU A 86 14.46 -10.42 -0.52
C LEU A 86 13.04 -10.95 -0.27
N LEU A 87 12.03 -10.08 -0.40
CA LEU A 87 10.64 -10.41 -0.11
C LEU A 87 9.95 -11.16 -1.25
N THR A 88 10.43 -11.03 -2.48
CA THR A 88 9.91 -11.82 -3.62
C THR A 88 9.98 -13.33 -3.35
N SER A 89 11.01 -13.78 -2.62
CA SER A 89 11.15 -15.19 -2.20
C SER A 89 10.06 -15.71 -1.25
N LEU A 90 9.25 -14.82 -0.66
CA LEU A 90 8.16 -15.20 0.23
C LEU A 90 6.87 -15.57 -0.51
N ASN A 91 6.74 -15.16 -1.78
CA ASN A 91 5.52 -15.38 -2.56
C ASN A 91 5.27 -16.87 -2.88
N ASP A 92 6.31 -17.72 -2.75
CA ASP A 92 6.25 -19.16 -2.99
C ASP A 92 5.88 -19.98 -1.72
N LEU A 93 5.58 -19.31 -0.60
CA LEU A 93 5.27 -20.01 0.65
C LEU A 93 3.88 -20.66 0.60
N ASP A 94 3.82 -21.97 0.79
CA ASP A 94 2.57 -22.74 0.81
C ASP A 94 1.85 -22.59 2.16
N LEU A 95 0.62 -22.05 2.14
CA LEU A 95 -0.28 -21.97 3.29
C LEU A 95 -1.54 -22.85 3.08
N GLY A 96 -1.41 -23.93 2.32
CA GLY A 96 -2.51 -24.81 1.96
C GLY A 96 -3.41 -24.17 0.91
N SER A 97 -4.64 -23.81 1.27
CA SER A 97 -5.58 -23.15 0.33
C SER A 97 -5.36 -21.64 0.20
N GLY A 98 -4.55 -21.05 1.08
CA GLY A 98 -4.25 -19.62 1.10
C GLY A 98 -2.92 -19.31 0.41
N ARG A 99 -2.86 -18.16 -0.24
CA ARG A 99 -1.63 -17.59 -0.81
C ARG A 99 -1.52 -16.12 -0.46
N PHE A 100 -0.30 -15.60 -0.44
CA PHE A 100 -0.06 -14.18 -0.26
C PHE A 100 1.07 -13.68 -1.15
N ALA A 101 1.10 -12.37 -1.32
CA ALA A 101 2.22 -11.63 -1.89
C ALA A 101 2.56 -10.46 -0.97
N VAL A 102 3.85 -10.13 -0.87
CA VAL A 102 4.31 -9.00 -0.06
C VAL A 102 5.11 -8.02 -0.90
N ALA A 103 4.87 -6.73 -0.66
CA ALA A 103 5.70 -5.64 -1.13
C ALA A 103 6.16 -4.78 0.04
N VAL A 104 7.27 -4.09 -0.11
CA VAL A 104 7.77 -3.12 0.87
C VAL A 104 8.01 -1.79 0.21
N VAL A 105 7.70 -0.72 0.91
CA VAL A 105 7.86 0.65 0.43
C VAL A 105 8.66 1.42 1.45
N ASP A 106 9.74 2.05 1.01
CA ASP A 106 10.43 3.08 1.78
C ASP A 106 9.57 4.35 1.82
N LEU A 107 8.99 4.65 2.97
CA LEU A 107 8.17 5.85 3.14
C LEU A 107 9.01 7.13 3.14
N ASN A 108 10.32 7.05 3.45
CA ASN A 108 11.24 8.17 3.35
C ASN A 108 11.62 8.49 1.89
N ALA A 109 11.22 7.66 0.91
CA ALA A 109 11.34 8.02 -0.50
C ALA A 109 10.35 9.14 -0.92
N ARG A 110 9.41 9.48 -0.03
CA ARG A 110 8.34 10.47 -0.24
C ARG A 110 8.42 11.58 0.81
N ILE A 111 7.81 12.73 0.50
CA ILE A 111 7.75 13.89 1.38
C ILE A 111 6.58 13.74 2.36
N ASP A 112 6.86 13.90 3.65
CA ASP A 112 5.82 13.89 4.67
C ASP A 112 5.02 15.20 4.68
N LEU A 113 3.73 15.13 4.43
CA LEU A 113 2.86 16.32 4.41
C LEU A 113 2.71 16.98 5.78
N ASN A 114 2.90 16.23 6.87
CA ASN A 114 2.70 16.71 8.23
C ASN A 114 4.02 17.07 8.93
N ARG A 115 5.17 16.55 8.45
CA ARG A 115 6.47 16.68 9.12
C ARG A 115 7.56 17.38 8.30
N ALA A 116 7.40 17.52 6.99
CA ALA A 116 8.34 18.28 6.17
C ALA A 116 8.27 19.78 6.51
N ASP A 117 9.39 20.47 6.33
CA ASP A 117 9.42 21.92 6.51
C ASP A 117 8.66 22.63 5.37
N GLY A 118 8.24 23.87 5.63
CA GLY A 118 7.45 24.66 4.68
C GLY A 118 8.16 24.89 3.35
N ALA A 119 9.49 25.06 3.34
CA ALA A 119 10.25 25.28 2.12
C ALA A 119 10.29 24.02 1.24
N THR A 120 10.45 22.84 1.85
CA THR A 120 10.36 21.55 1.15
C THR A 120 8.97 21.32 0.57
N LEU A 121 7.90 21.58 1.34
CA LEU A 121 6.53 21.42 0.84
C LEU A 121 6.24 22.40 -0.29
N GLN A 122 6.66 23.66 -0.15
CA GLN A 122 6.50 24.68 -1.18
C GLN A 122 7.25 24.30 -2.46
N GLY A 123 8.51 23.85 -2.34
CA GLY A 123 9.32 23.36 -3.46
C GLY A 123 8.71 22.17 -4.19
N LEU A 124 7.98 21.31 -3.48
CA LEU A 124 7.21 20.22 -4.11
C LEU A 124 5.99 20.74 -4.86
N PHE A 125 5.11 21.50 -4.19
CA PHE A 125 3.84 21.93 -4.80
C PHE A 125 4.05 22.88 -5.99
N GLN A 126 5.10 23.70 -5.98
CA GLN A 126 5.46 24.57 -7.11
C GLN A 126 5.79 23.81 -8.40
N GLN A 127 6.12 22.52 -8.32
CA GLN A 127 6.32 21.68 -9.51
C GLN A 127 5.01 21.35 -10.24
N PHE A 128 3.85 21.57 -9.59
CA PHE A 128 2.53 21.18 -10.10
C PHE A 128 1.54 22.35 -10.19
N THR A 129 1.84 23.50 -9.58
CA THR A 129 0.95 24.67 -9.53
C THR A 129 1.73 25.98 -9.39
N THR A 130 1.04 27.11 -9.40
CA THR A 130 1.65 28.45 -9.21
C THR A 130 2.19 28.64 -7.80
N ASN A 131 3.19 29.52 -7.65
CA ASN A 131 3.82 29.81 -6.34
C ASN A 131 2.80 30.25 -5.27
N GLN A 132 1.88 31.14 -5.63
CA GLN A 132 0.83 31.61 -4.72
C GLN A 132 -0.04 30.45 -4.22
N ARG A 133 -0.47 29.56 -5.14
CA ARG A 133 -1.34 28.43 -4.77
C ARG A 133 -0.58 27.38 -3.96
N ALA A 134 0.70 27.17 -4.23
CA ALA A 134 1.55 26.32 -3.42
C ALA A 134 1.67 26.86 -1.98
N GLU A 135 1.91 28.15 -1.80
CA GLU A 135 1.97 28.80 -0.47
C GLU A 135 0.66 28.68 0.32
N GLU A 136 -0.48 28.90 -0.34
CA GLU A 136 -1.80 28.72 0.25
C GLU A 136 -1.99 27.28 0.73
N VAL A 137 -1.66 26.28 -0.11
CA VAL A 137 -1.75 24.85 0.25
C VAL A 137 -0.85 24.50 1.42
N VAL A 138 0.40 24.95 1.42
CA VAL A 138 1.36 24.70 2.52
C VAL A 138 0.86 25.30 3.82
N THR A 139 0.33 26.53 3.79
CA THR A 139 -0.24 27.21 4.96
C THR A 139 -1.39 26.38 5.55
N ARG A 140 -2.27 25.83 4.71
CA ARG A 140 -3.40 25.00 5.15
C ARG A 140 -2.95 23.67 5.75
N LEU A 141 -2.00 22.99 5.12
CA LEU A 141 -1.41 21.74 5.62
C LEU A 141 -0.78 21.92 7.02
N GLN A 142 -0.10 23.05 7.24
CA GLN A 142 0.51 23.37 8.53
C GLN A 142 -0.54 23.69 9.62
N GLN A 143 -1.68 24.25 9.24
CA GLN A 143 -2.76 24.58 10.17
C GLN A 143 -3.61 23.35 10.55
N ALA A 144 -3.80 22.44 9.59
CA ALA A 144 -4.63 21.25 9.77
C ALA A 144 -3.91 20.01 9.17
N PRO A 145 -3.04 19.35 9.95
CA PRO A 145 -2.43 18.10 9.56
C PRO A 145 -3.48 17.04 9.22
N ILE A 146 -3.17 16.18 8.25
CA ILE A 146 -4.09 15.15 7.75
C ILE A 146 -3.68 13.75 8.25
N ASN A 147 -4.65 12.88 8.48
CA ASN A 147 -4.38 11.55 9.05
C ASN A 147 -4.23 10.46 7.99
N ARG A 148 -4.81 10.68 6.81
CA ARG A 148 -4.73 9.78 5.67
C ARG A 148 -4.44 10.59 4.42
N LEU A 149 -3.70 9.99 3.49
CA LEU A 149 -3.34 10.68 2.26
C LEU A 149 -4.56 11.14 1.46
N GLY A 150 -5.66 10.38 1.46
CA GLY A 150 -6.89 10.75 0.75
C GLY A 150 -7.58 12.04 1.25
N GLU A 151 -7.23 12.55 2.42
CA GLU A 151 -7.72 13.85 2.91
C GLU A 151 -7.11 15.04 2.19
N ILE A 152 -6.03 14.83 1.41
CA ILE A 152 -5.41 15.89 0.63
C ILE A 152 -6.40 16.58 -0.31
N SER A 153 -7.36 15.84 -0.90
CA SER A 153 -8.43 16.41 -1.74
C SER A 153 -9.41 17.31 -0.98
N ASN A 154 -9.47 17.21 0.36
CA ASN A 154 -10.35 18.05 1.18
C ASN A 154 -9.73 19.40 1.51
N ILE A 155 -8.44 19.60 1.20
CA ILE A 155 -7.73 20.84 1.51
C ILE A 155 -8.12 21.89 0.46
N PRO A 156 -8.73 23.03 0.87
CA PRO A 156 -9.07 24.09 -0.06
C PRO A 156 -7.84 24.53 -0.85
N GLY A 157 -7.98 24.59 -2.18
CA GLY A 157 -6.87 24.88 -3.09
C GLY A 157 -6.23 23.63 -3.70
N ILE A 158 -6.54 22.42 -3.23
CA ILE A 158 -6.14 21.17 -3.87
C ILE A 158 -7.33 20.60 -4.66
N SER A 159 -7.19 20.52 -5.99
CA SER A 159 -8.15 19.78 -6.83
C SER A 159 -7.83 18.29 -6.82
N ASP A 160 -8.79 17.44 -7.17
CA ASP A 160 -8.53 16.00 -7.32
C ASP A 160 -7.42 15.70 -8.33
N SER A 161 -7.32 16.49 -9.41
CA SER A 161 -6.23 16.36 -10.38
C SER A 161 -4.85 16.69 -9.77
N LEU A 162 -4.78 17.71 -8.91
CA LEU A 162 -3.54 18.07 -8.21
C LEU A 162 -3.19 17.01 -7.16
N ALA A 163 -4.19 16.55 -6.39
CA ALA A 163 -4.04 15.47 -5.43
C ALA A 163 -3.47 14.20 -6.10
N LEU A 164 -4.05 13.77 -7.22
CA LEU A 164 -3.57 12.61 -7.98
C LEU A 164 -2.16 12.81 -8.54
N SER A 165 -1.83 14.02 -8.98
CA SER A 165 -0.50 14.34 -9.52
C SER A 165 0.59 14.33 -8.46
N VAL A 166 0.27 14.74 -7.23
CA VAL A 166 1.21 14.82 -6.11
C VAL A 166 1.30 13.50 -5.34
N ALA A 167 0.23 12.68 -5.31
CA ALA A 167 0.11 11.45 -4.53
C ALA A 167 1.33 10.50 -4.59
N PRO A 168 2.01 10.27 -5.74
CA PRO A 168 3.19 9.40 -5.80
C PRO A 168 4.39 9.90 -4.97
N TYR A 169 4.46 11.20 -4.69
CA TYR A 169 5.62 11.86 -4.09
C TYR A 169 5.46 12.16 -2.60
N VAL A 170 4.29 11.88 -2.03
CA VAL A 170 3.93 12.29 -0.67
C VAL A 170 3.44 11.14 0.20
N THR A 171 3.52 11.35 1.51
CA THR A 171 3.03 10.44 2.55
C THR A 171 2.60 11.23 3.79
N VAL A 172 1.88 10.58 4.70
CA VAL A 172 1.52 11.11 6.04
C VAL A 172 2.14 10.26 7.17
N TRP A 173 2.85 9.20 6.80
CA TRP A 173 3.27 8.12 7.68
C TRP A 173 4.78 8.05 7.93
N SER A 174 5.56 9.01 7.42
CA SER A 174 7.01 9.03 7.62
C SER A 174 7.41 9.89 8.85
N ASP A 175 8.70 10.12 9.07
CA ASP A 175 9.25 10.98 10.12
C ASP A 175 9.75 12.35 9.62
N GLY A 176 9.47 12.66 8.34
CA GLY A 176 9.91 13.89 7.69
C GLY A 176 11.35 13.86 7.17
N LEU A 177 12.06 12.74 7.31
CA LEU A 177 13.35 12.54 6.65
C LEU A 177 13.15 12.06 5.23
N VAL A 178 13.96 12.57 4.30
CA VAL A 178 14.01 12.13 2.90
C VAL A 178 15.21 11.23 2.67
N ASN A 179 14.98 10.02 2.18
CA ASN A 179 16.02 9.04 1.91
C ASN A 179 16.70 9.31 0.56
N VAL A 180 17.98 9.68 0.60
CA VAL A 180 18.78 10.02 -0.59
C VAL A 180 19.09 8.83 -1.49
N ASN A 181 18.84 7.60 -1.09
CA ASN A 181 19.06 6.41 -1.92
C ASN A 181 17.80 5.97 -2.68
N SER A 182 16.60 6.37 -2.23
CA SER A 182 15.32 5.90 -2.75
C SER A 182 14.39 7.03 -3.25
N ALA A 183 14.56 8.26 -2.76
CA ALA A 183 13.73 9.39 -3.15
C ALA A 183 13.85 9.70 -4.65
N SER A 184 12.70 9.92 -5.29
CA SER A 184 12.65 10.29 -6.72
C SER A 184 13.33 11.63 -7.01
N GLU A 185 13.68 11.87 -8.27
CA GLU A 185 14.22 13.16 -8.73
C GLU A 185 13.35 14.34 -8.31
N ARG A 186 12.02 14.24 -8.46
CA ARG A 186 11.08 15.30 -8.05
C ARG A 186 11.08 15.56 -6.54
N VAL A 187 11.19 14.52 -5.73
CA VAL A 187 11.28 14.64 -4.26
C VAL A 187 12.58 15.35 -3.85
N LEU A 188 13.69 15.06 -4.52
CA LEU A 188 14.96 15.73 -4.23
C LEU A 188 14.97 17.17 -4.71
N ALA A 189 14.38 17.46 -5.87
CA ALA A 189 14.26 18.80 -6.42
C ALA A 189 13.36 19.72 -5.57
N ALA A 190 12.49 19.15 -4.73
CA ALA A 190 11.71 19.91 -3.77
C ALA A 190 12.52 20.40 -2.57
N LEU A 191 13.71 19.84 -2.32
CA LEU A 191 14.50 20.17 -1.13
C LEU A 191 15.15 21.55 -1.25
N PRO A 192 15.11 22.37 -0.17
CA PRO A 192 15.62 23.73 -0.21
C PRO A 192 17.14 23.78 -0.43
N GLY A 193 17.58 24.63 -1.36
CA GLY A 193 19.00 24.83 -1.69
C GLY A 193 19.59 23.76 -2.63
N VAL A 194 18.86 22.69 -2.93
CA VAL A 194 19.31 21.65 -3.84
C VAL A 194 19.06 22.08 -5.29
N SER A 195 20.14 22.26 -6.07
CA SER A 195 20.02 22.60 -7.50
C SER A 195 19.69 21.37 -8.35
N ASP A 196 19.01 21.57 -9.49
CA ASP A 196 18.75 20.49 -10.47
C ASP A 196 20.02 19.78 -10.94
N ALA A 197 21.14 20.51 -11.04
CA ALA A 197 22.43 19.91 -11.40
C ALA A 197 22.91 18.93 -10.32
N THR A 198 22.70 19.25 -9.05
CA THR A 198 23.00 18.38 -7.92
C THR A 198 22.05 17.19 -7.88
N VAL A 199 20.75 17.38 -8.13
CA VAL A 199 19.79 16.28 -8.21
C VAL A 199 20.19 15.28 -9.29
N ARG A 200 20.48 15.76 -10.52
CA ARG A 200 20.91 14.91 -11.63
C ARG A 200 22.22 14.18 -11.34
N SER A 201 23.16 14.79 -10.60
CA SER A 201 24.41 14.12 -10.24
C SER A 201 24.15 12.98 -9.25
N VAL A 202 23.28 13.19 -8.26
CA VAL A 202 22.85 12.16 -7.31
C VAL A 202 22.14 11.01 -8.02
N VAL A 203 21.17 11.29 -8.90
CA VAL A 203 20.44 10.26 -9.66
C VAL A 203 21.39 9.43 -10.52
N ARG A 204 22.27 10.08 -11.29
CA ARG A 204 23.26 9.41 -12.14
C ARG A 204 24.16 8.46 -11.34
N ARG A 205 24.61 8.89 -10.17
CA ARG A 205 25.45 8.07 -9.28
C ARG A 205 24.70 6.80 -8.82
N ARG A 206 23.41 6.91 -8.46
CA ARG A 206 22.59 5.74 -8.11
C ARG A 206 22.40 4.77 -9.28
N GLU A 207 22.21 5.30 -10.49
CA GLU A 207 22.08 4.50 -11.73
C GLU A 207 23.36 3.70 -12.02
N THR A 208 24.53 4.25 -11.66
CA THR A 208 25.81 3.51 -11.73
C THR A 208 25.99 2.48 -10.61
N GLY A 209 24.99 2.30 -9.74
CA GLY A 209 25.00 1.34 -8.64
C GLY A 209 25.48 1.91 -7.31
N GLU A 210 25.93 3.17 -7.25
CA GLU A 210 26.43 3.80 -6.03
C GLU A 210 25.36 3.84 -4.93
N VAL A 211 25.78 3.58 -3.70
CA VAL A 211 24.96 3.66 -2.49
C VAL A 211 25.56 4.71 -1.56
N PHE A 212 24.78 5.70 -1.17
CA PHE A 212 25.22 6.73 -0.23
C PHE A 212 25.12 6.20 1.19
N PHE A 213 26.23 6.21 1.93
CA PHE A 213 26.26 5.78 3.33
C PHE A 213 26.14 6.94 4.33
N THR A 214 26.35 8.17 3.85
CA THR A 214 26.22 9.40 4.62
C THR A 214 25.53 10.47 3.79
N THR A 215 24.83 11.37 4.45
CA THR A 215 24.18 12.54 3.84
C THR A 215 25.06 13.78 3.93
N THR A 216 26.07 13.77 4.80
CA THR A 216 27.00 14.89 5.00
C THR A 216 27.79 15.17 3.72
N GLY A 217 27.75 16.43 3.29
CA GLY A 217 28.49 16.88 2.10
C GLY A 217 27.88 16.44 0.77
N LEU A 218 26.78 15.68 0.76
CA LEU A 218 26.16 15.18 -0.48
C LEU A 218 25.71 16.32 -1.40
N PHE A 219 25.25 17.43 -0.82
CA PHE A 219 24.76 18.59 -1.54
C PHE A 219 25.72 19.79 -1.48
N GLY A 220 26.87 19.68 -0.81
CA GLY A 220 27.85 20.75 -0.66
C GLY A 220 27.72 21.58 0.63
N PRO A 221 28.67 22.49 0.92
CA PRO A 221 28.87 23.09 2.25
C PRO A 221 27.87 24.18 2.65
N SER A 222 26.98 24.64 1.75
CA SER A 222 26.22 25.89 1.91
C SER A 222 24.70 25.75 2.13
N HIS A 223 24.21 24.62 2.63
CA HIS A 223 22.77 24.40 2.81
C HIS A 223 22.32 24.86 4.20
N THR A 224 21.60 25.99 4.25
CA THR A 224 20.83 26.44 5.42
C THR A 224 19.43 26.78 4.93
N PRO A 225 18.36 26.08 5.36
CA PRO A 225 18.27 25.22 6.54
C PRO A 225 18.88 23.83 6.37
N ALA A 226 19.10 23.13 7.49
CA ALA A 226 19.63 21.78 7.50
C ALA A 226 18.65 20.83 6.80
N LEU A 227 19.06 20.33 5.62
CA LEU A 227 18.30 19.33 4.88
C LEU A 227 18.02 18.10 5.76
N ARG A 228 16.74 17.74 5.88
CA ARG A 228 16.29 16.60 6.69
C ARG A 228 16.43 15.31 5.89
N LEU A 229 17.64 14.79 5.86
CA LEU A 229 18.01 13.65 5.01
C LEU A 229 18.37 12.41 5.82
N THR A 230 18.17 11.25 5.20
CA THR A 230 18.68 9.96 5.67
C THR A 230 19.31 9.18 4.51
N ALA A 231 20.23 8.28 4.84
CA ALA A 231 20.80 7.31 3.90
C ALA A 231 20.09 5.94 3.94
N MET A 232 19.24 5.72 4.94
CA MET A 232 18.49 4.48 5.15
C MET A 232 17.04 4.76 5.49
N PRO A 233 16.11 3.84 5.16
CA PRO A 233 14.72 3.98 5.59
C PRO A 233 14.62 3.93 7.11
N SER A 234 13.99 4.95 7.70
CA SER A 234 13.55 4.94 9.10
C SER A 234 12.07 4.55 9.23
N ARG A 235 11.35 4.54 8.10
CA ARG A 235 9.93 4.23 7.98
C ARG A 235 9.69 3.31 6.78
N LEU A 236 9.19 2.11 7.05
CA LEU A 236 8.84 1.12 6.04
C LEU A 236 7.33 0.89 6.08
N MET A 237 6.73 0.73 4.91
CA MET A 237 5.37 0.20 4.79
C MET A 237 5.44 -1.19 4.14
N ILE A 238 4.97 -2.20 4.85
CA ILE A 238 4.83 -3.55 4.31
C ILE A 238 3.37 -3.70 3.85
N ILE A 239 3.19 -4.09 2.59
CA ILE A 239 1.88 -4.36 2.00
C ILE A 239 1.77 -5.87 1.80
N GLY A 240 0.88 -6.51 2.54
CA GLY A 240 0.57 -7.93 2.41
C GLY A 240 -0.78 -8.09 1.72
N ARG A 241 -0.82 -8.81 0.60
CA ARG A 241 -2.06 -9.17 -0.08
C ARG A 241 -2.26 -10.66 -0.02
N GLY A 242 -3.39 -11.11 0.50
CA GLY A 242 -3.75 -12.53 0.62
C GLY A 242 -4.98 -12.89 -0.20
N TRP A 243 -5.05 -14.13 -0.66
CA TRP A 243 -6.19 -14.69 -1.38
C TRP A 243 -6.30 -16.19 -1.16
N GLN A 244 -7.47 -16.76 -1.48
CA GLN A 244 -7.65 -18.21 -1.54
C GLN A 244 -7.49 -18.68 -2.99
N ASP A 245 -6.80 -19.80 -3.20
CA ASP A 245 -6.69 -20.39 -4.53
C ASP A 245 -8.07 -20.68 -5.15
N GLY A 246 -8.20 -20.32 -6.43
CA GLY A 246 -9.46 -20.45 -7.17
C GLY A 246 -10.56 -19.47 -6.76
N HIS A 247 -10.28 -18.48 -5.90
CA HIS A 247 -11.25 -17.47 -5.48
C HIS A 247 -10.80 -16.04 -5.85
N PRO A 248 -11.68 -15.17 -6.37
CA PRO A 248 -11.29 -13.82 -6.81
C PRO A 248 -11.12 -12.82 -5.66
N LEU A 249 -11.75 -13.05 -4.51
CA LEU A 249 -11.64 -12.15 -3.35
C LEU A 249 -10.21 -12.09 -2.82
N THR A 250 -9.71 -10.88 -2.62
CA THR A 250 -8.41 -10.63 -2.01
C THR A 250 -8.56 -9.70 -0.80
N HIS A 251 -7.61 -9.79 0.11
CA HIS A 251 -7.54 -8.92 1.28
C HIS A 251 -6.16 -8.29 1.34
N GLU A 252 -6.09 -6.98 1.53
CA GLU A 252 -4.85 -6.23 1.62
C GLU A 252 -4.68 -5.63 3.02
N ILE A 253 -3.47 -5.76 3.54
CA ILE A 253 -3.03 -5.17 4.81
C ILE A 253 -1.85 -4.26 4.50
N GLN A 254 -1.89 -3.03 4.99
CA GLN A 254 -0.79 -2.08 4.96
C GLN A 254 -0.33 -1.82 6.39
N ALA A 255 0.89 -2.25 6.71
CA ALA A 255 1.48 -2.09 8.04
C ALA A 255 2.67 -1.14 7.96
N VAL A 256 2.61 -0.05 8.71
CA VAL A 256 3.68 0.96 8.79
C VAL A 256 4.55 0.68 9.99
N TYR A 257 5.86 0.58 9.78
CA TYR A 257 6.86 0.30 10.81
C TYR A 257 7.88 1.42 10.93
N ALA A 258 8.28 1.72 12.16
CA ALA A 258 9.54 2.39 12.46
C ALA A 258 10.68 1.37 12.47
N VAL A 259 11.79 1.68 11.80
CA VAL A 259 13.02 0.89 11.89
C VAL A 259 13.81 1.35 13.12
N ALA A 260 13.84 0.52 14.16
CA ALA A 260 14.46 0.83 15.45
C ALA A 260 15.59 -0.16 15.74
N GLY A 261 16.81 0.19 15.33
CA GLY A 261 17.96 -0.71 15.44
C GLY A 261 17.78 -1.91 14.53
N THR A 262 17.58 -3.10 15.11
CA THR A 262 17.31 -4.34 14.38
C THR A 262 15.85 -4.79 14.41
N ARG A 263 14.97 -4.00 15.02
CA ARG A 263 13.54 -4.31 15.16
C ARG A 263 12.66 -3.39 14.32
N LEU A 264 11.50 -3.92 13.94
CA LEU A 264 10.43 -3.17 13.32
C LEU A 264 9.33 -2.90 14.35
N VAL A 265 9.11 -1.63 14.68
CA VAL A 265 8.06 -1.22 15.63
C VAL A 265 6.84 -0.76 14.85
N LEU A 266 5.73 -1.48 15.01
CA LEU A 266 4.46 -1.16 14.33
C LEU A 266 3.93 0.21 14.78
N LEU A 267 3.62 1.08 13.83
CA LEU A 267 3.07 2.42 14.05
C LEU A 267 1.62 2.54 13.60
N ALA A 268 1.28 1.91 12.47
CA ALA A 268 -0.07 1.97 11.92
C ALA A 268 -0.40 0.68 11.17
N TRP A 269 -1.69 0.35 11.17
CA TRP A 269 -2.23 -0.85 10.53
C TRP A 269 -3.53 -0.48 9.82
N GLN A 270 -3.61 -0.75 8.53
CA GLN A 270 -4.80 -0.50 7.71
C GLN A 270 -5.15 -1.75 6.91
N GLU A 271 -6.43 -2.11 6.91
CA GLU A 271 -6.95 -3.28 6.18
C GLU A 271 -7.96 -2.83 5.13
N ARG A 272 -8.00 -3.53 4.00
CA ARG A 272 -8.98 -3.29 2.95
C ARG A 272 -9.31 -4.58 2.20
N ASP A 273 -10.60 -4.81 2.00
CA ASP A 273 -11.09 -5.80 1.04
C ASP A 273 -11.03 -5.23 -0.38
N LEU A 274 -10.53 -6.03 -1.33
CA LEU A 274 -10.36 -5.66 -2.74
C LEU A 274 -11.16 -6.58 -3.66
#